data_AF-F8WEQ6-F1
#
_entry.id   AF-F8WEQ6-F1
#
_cell.length_a   1.000
_cell.length_b   1.000
_cell.length_c   1.000
_cell.angle_alpha   90.00
_cell.angle_beta   90.00
_cell.angle_gamma   90.00
#
_symmetry.space_group_name_H-M   'P 1'
#
loop_
_entity.id
_entity.type
_entity.pdbx_description
1 polymer ?
#
loop_
_entity_poly.entity_id
_entity_poly.type
_entity_poly.pdbx_seq_one_letter_code
_entity_poly.pdbx_strand_id
1 'polypeptide(L)' 'MAANKSKGQSSLALHKVIMVGSGGVGKSALTLQFMYDEECFKIIGI' A
#
# COMPACT_ATOMS: atom_id res chain seq x y z
N MET A 1 -7.43 -6.11 43.41
CA MET A 1 -7.50 -7.33 42.57
C MET A 1 -8.66 -7.17 41.60
N ALA A 2 -8.39 -6.97 40.32
CA ALA A 2 -9.40 -7.10 39.27
C ALA A 2 -8.71 -7.73 38.05
N ALA A 3 -9.28 -8.84 37.61
CA ALA A 3 -8.68 -9.84 36.76
C ALA A 3 -8.63 -9.44 35.27
N ASN A 4 -7.56 -9.93 34.65
CA ASN A 4 -7.23 -10.12 33.24
C ASN A 4 -8.40 -10.26 32.24
N LYS A 5 -8.27 -9.63 31.06
CA LYS A 5 -8.78 -10.20 29.80
C LYS A 5 -7.86 -9.88 28.62
N SER A 6 -6.92 -10.78 28.38
CA SER A 6 -6.28 -11.01 27.08
C SER A 6 -7.34 -11.05 25.96
N LYS A 7 -7.19 -10.17 24.97
CA LYS A 7 -7.69 -10.39 23.62
C LYS A 7 -6.50 -10.31 22.67
N GLY A 8 -5.95 -11.47 22.35
CA GLY A 8 -5.09 -11.64 21.18
C GLY A 8 -5.89 -11.26 19.95
N GLN A 9 -5.78 -10.00 19.55
CA GLN A 9 -6.06 -9.57 18.20
C GLN A 9 -4.70 -9.64 17.53
N SER A 10 -4.52 -10.63 16.65
CA SER A 10 -3.41 -10.63 15.69
C SER A 10 -3.45 -9.28 14.98
N SER A 11 -2.66 -8.34 15.49
CA SER A 11 -2.53 -7.01 14.94
C SER A 11 -1.81 -7.21 13.62
N LEU A 12 -2.59 -7.40 12.55
CA LEU A 12 -2.10 -7.24 11.20
C LEU A 12 -1.39 -5.89 11.18
N ALA A 13 -0.07 -5.92 11.14
CA ALA A 13 0.76 -4.74 11.22
C ALA A 13 0.44 -3.86 10.01
N LEU A 14 -0.30 -2.78 10.26
CA LEU A 14 -0.81 -1.91 9.22
C LEU A 14 0.28 -0.89 8.87
N HIS A 15 1.07 -1.19 7.83
CA HIS A 15 2.15 -0.33 7.37
C HIS A 15 1.62 0.71 6.38
N LYS A 16 1.52 1.97 6.83
CA LYS A 16 1.14 3.11 5.98
C LYS A 16 2.37 3.65 5.28
N VAL A 17 2.50 3.41 3.98
CA VAL A 17 3.57 3.95 3.13
C VAL A 17 3.03 5.15 2.35
N ILE A 18 3.80 6.22 2.29
CA ILE A 18 3.45 7.44 1.54
C ILE A 18 4.60 7.73 0.57
N MET A 19 4.27 7.85 -0.72
CA MET A 19 5.22 8.28 -1.74
C MET A 19 5.27 9.81 -1.80
N VAL A 20 6.47 10.38 -1.76
CA VAL A 20 6.74 11.82 -1.90
C VAL A 20 7.64 12.09 -3.10
N GLY A 21 7.51 13.26 -3.72
CA GLY A 21 8.29 13.64 -4.90
C GLY A 21 7.61 14.73 -5.72
N SER A 22 8.32 15.31 -6.68
CA SER A 22 7.82 16.35 -7.58
C SER A 22 6.67 15.86 -8.47
N GLY A 23 5.96 16.79 -9.13
CA GLY A 23 4.92 16.46 -10.10
C GLY A 23 5.50 15.70 -11.30
N GLY A 24 4.78 14.69 -11.81
CA GLY A 24 5.18 13.95 -13.02
C GLY A 24 6.15 12.77 -12.84
N VAL A 25 6.70 12.52 -11.64
CA VAL A 25 7.66 11.41 -11.39
C VAL A 25 7.03 10.02 -11.27
N GLY A 26 5.71 9.87 -11.48
CA GLY A 26 5.06 8.55 -11.52
C GLY A 26 4.68 7.93 -10.16
N LYS A 27 4.55 8.70 -9.07
CA LYS A 27 4.11 8.17 -7.74
C LYS A 27 2.81 7.36 -7.80
N SER A 28 1.83 7.86 -8.55
CA SER A 28 0.55 7.19 -8.75
C SER A 28 0.70 5.93 -9.62
N ALA A 29 1.55 5.98 -10.65
CA ALA A 29 1.84 4.81 -11.49
C ALA A 29 2.52 3.70 -10.69
N LEU A 30 3.51 4.02 -9.86
CA LEU A 30 4.18 3.06 -8.98
C LEU A 30 3.24 2.46 -7.93
N THR A 31 2.34 3.27 -7.37
CA THR A 31 1.34 2.80 -6.40
C THR A 31 0.34 1.85 -7.07
N LEU A 32 -0.17 2.21 -8.26
CA LEU A 32 -1.11 1.37 -9.00
C LEU A 32 -0.46 0.08 -9.51
N GLN A 33 0.79 0.14 -9.94
CA GLN A 33 1.58 -1.04 -10.30
C GLN A 33 1.68 -2.02 -9.13
N PHE A 34 2.00 -1.53 -7.93
CA PHE A 34 2.14 -2.38 -6.74
C PHE A 34 0.79 -2.92 -6.23
N MET A 35 -0.30 -2.16 -6.41
CA MET A 35 -1.62 -2.55 -5.92
C MET A 35 -2.35 -3.54 -6.84
N TYR A 36 -2.17 -3.40 -8.15
CA TYR A 36 -2.98 -4.14 -9.12
C TYR A 36 -2.15 -5.04 -10.05
N ASP A 37 -0.81 -5.01 -10.00
CA ASP A 37 0.10 -5.69 -10.94
C ASP A 37 -0.18 -5.36 -12.44
N GLU A 38 -1.04 -4.38 -12.71
CA GLU A 38 -1.43 -3.94 -14.05
C GLU A 38 -0.37 -2.98 -14.59
N GLU A 39 0.45 -3.44 -15.53
CA GLU A 39 1.36 -2.56 -16.27
C GLU A 39 0.56 -1.59 -17.14
N CYS A 40 0.50 -0.33 -16.70
CA CYS A 40 -0.03 0.79 -17.48
C CYS A 40 0.57 0.88 -18.90
N PHE A 41 1.78 0.31 -19.11
CA PHE A 41 2.43 0.22 -20.41
C PHE A 41 1.63 -0.58 -21.45
N LYS A 42 0.76 -1.51 -21.02
CA LYS A 42 -0.01 -2.38 -21.91
C LYS A 42 -1.15 -1.65 -22.65
N ILE A 43 -1.52 -0.44 -22.21
CA ILE A 43 -2.55 0.38 -22.86
C ILE A 43 -2.00 1.22 -24.03
N ILE A 44 -0.67 1.34 -24.18
CA ILE A 44 -0.05 2.12 -25.27
C ILE A 44 0.21 1.27 -26.54
N GLY A 45 0.05 -0.05 -26.50
CA GLY A 45 0.03 -0.88 -27.72
C GLY A 45 1.31 -0.79 -28.55
N ILE A 46 2.47 -0.86 -27.89
CA ILE A 46 3.75 -1.24 -28.50
C ILE A 46 4.05 -2.67 -28.06
#